data_AF-A0A7Z2SND3-F1
#
_entry.id   AF-A0A7Z2SND3-F1
#
_cell.length_a   1.000
_cell.length_b   1.000
_cell.length_c   1.000
_cell.angle_alpha   90.00
_cell.angle_beta   90.00
_cell.angle_gamma   90.00
#
_symmetry.space_group_name_H-M   'P 1'
#
loop_
_entity.id
_entity.type
_entity.pdbx_description
1 polymer ?
#
loop_
_entity_poly.entity_id
_entity_poly.type
_entity_poly.pdbx_seq_one_letter_code
_entity_poly.pdbx_strand_id
1 'polypeptide(L)'
;MASTAYWRAPVRNNCAAALLFRTGYSRCLGPALQRRIALPGRECLGGLVQHIFFYVLALGAGVSVVTQQALNGSLRIALGSPAWAGLVSYAGGLLTMIVAVIALGERVPSRKTMADVPWYAWSGGVFGGAFILLAILLLPSLGAATLFALVIAGQVLAAVTLDHFGAFGLTPHPLSAARLAGAVLLIAGVVLIRE
;
A
#
# COMPACT_ATOMS: atom_id res chain seq x y z
N MET A 1 -10.89 24.33 13.69
CA MET A 1 -11.39 23.04 14.18
C MET A 1 -11.44 22.07 13.00
N ALA A 2 -10.82 20.91 13.16
CA ALA A 2 -10.21 20.09 12.12
C ALA A 2 -11.20 19.32 11.21
N SER A 3 -10.89 19.24 9.92
CA SER A 3 -11.51 18.32 8.96
C SER A 3 -10.68 17.04 8.88
N THR A 4 -10.97 16.08 9.76
CA THR A 4 -10.42 14.71 9.76
C THR A 4 -11.31 13.75 8.96
N ALA A 5 -11.63 14.11 7.71
CA ALA A 5 -12.63 13.40 6.91
C ALA A 5 -12.09 12.53 5.76
N TYR A 6 -10.76 12.31 5.64
CA TYR A 6 -10.20 11.51 4.54
C TYR A 6 -9.94 10.03 4.89
N TRP A 7 -10.01 9.64 6.17
CA TRP A 7 -9.68 8.27 6.61
C TRP A 7 -10.83 7.49 7.29
N ARG A 8 -12.07 7.97 7.21
CA ARG A 8 -13.24 7.23 7.71
C ARG A 8 -13.98 6.51 6.59
N ALA A 9 -13.37 5.47 6.04
CA ALA A 9 -14.13 4.38 5.47
C ALA A 9 -13.94 3.16 6.38
N PRO A 10 -14.86 2.88 7.32
CA PRO A 10 -14.94 1.53 7.83
C PRO A 10 -15.39 0.68 6.64
N VAL A 11 -14.59 -0.32 6.26
CA VAL A 11 -15.09 -1.48 5.50
C VAL A 11 -16.06 -2.21 6.44
N ARG A 12 -17.25 -1.64 6.61
CA ARG A 12 -18.37 -2.32 7.23
C ARG A 12 -18.83 -3.32 6.19
N ASN A 13 -18.49 -4.58 6.41
CA ASN A 13 -19.16 -5.73 5.81
C ASN A 13 -20.67 -5.62 6.06
N ASN A 14 -21.38 -4.95 5.15
CA ASN A 14 -22.83 -4.85 5.18
C ASN A 14 -23.38 -5.46 3.88
N CYS A 15 -23.37 -6.79 3.81
CA CYS A 15 -24.32 -7.56 3.00
C CYS A 15 -25.80 -7.33 3.44
N ALA A 16 -26.05 -6.53 4.48
CA ALA A 16 -27.37 -6.36 5.08
C ALA A 16 -28.20 -5.17 4.54
N ALA A 17 -27.67 -4.34 3.64
CA ALA A 17 -28.28 -3.03 3.34
C ALA A 17 -28.85 -2.85 1.91
N ALA A 18 -28.74 -3.85 1.02
CA ALA A 18 -29.24 -3.76 -0.36
C ALA A 18 -30.76 -4.03 -0.49
N LEU A 19 -31.56 -3.38 0.37
CA LEU A 19 -33.01 -3.63 0.51
C LEU A 19 -33.89 -2.48 0.02
N LEU A 20 -33.37 -1.61 -0.85
CA LEU A 20 -34.17 -0.52 -1.40
C LEU A 20 -34.07 -0.50 -2.91
N PHE A 21 -35.16 -0.95 -3.54
CA PHE A 21 -35.65 -0.50 -4.85
C PHE A 21 -34.83 -0.97 -6.06
N ARG A 22 -35.36 -1.79 -6.97
CA ARG A 22 -36.31 -1.43 -8.06
C ARG A 22 -36.23 -2.61 -9.06
N THR A 23 -37.21 -3.05 -9.85
CA THR A 23 -38.44 -2.48 -10.41
C THR A 23 -39.18 -3.62 -11.14
N GLY A 24 -40.51 -3.71 -11.05
CA GLY A 24 -41.33 -4.19 -12.19
C GLY A 24 -42.10 -5.52 -12.13
N TYR A 25 -42.06 -6.29 -11.04
CA TYR A 25 -42.82 -7.56 -10.92
C TYR A 25 -43.63 -7.68 -9.60
N SER A 26 -43.88 -6.53 -8.97
CA SER A 26 -44.26 -6.41 -7.55
C SER A 26 -45.76 -6.61 -7.22
N ARG A 27 -46.61 -7.04 -8.16
CA ARG A 27 -48.06 -7.11 -7.91
C ARG A 27 -48.66 -8.49 -7.62
N CYS A 28 -47.92 -9.59 -7.78
CA CYS A 28 -48.50 -10.94 -7.59
C CYS A 28 -47.75 -11.88 -6.63
N LEU A 29 -46.58 -11.52 -6.08
CA LEU A 29 -45.85 -12.37 -5.13
C LEU A 29 -45.98 -11.85 -3.70
N GLY A 30 -46.51 -12.69 -2.80
CA GLY A 30 -46.58 -12.39 -1.38
C GLY A 30 -45.19 -12.33 -0.70
N PRO A 31 -45.06 -11.58 0.42
CA PRO A 31 -43.79 -11.19 1.06
C PRO A 31 -42.93 -12.33 1.65
N ALA A 32 -43.42 -13.58 1.62
CA ALA A 32 -42.70 -14.76 2.07
C ALA A 32 -41.89 -15.45 0.96
N LEU A 33 -42.30 -15.33 -0.31
CA LEU A 33 -41.70 -16.08 -1.42
C LEU A 33 -40.56 -15.32 -2.12
N GLN A 34 -40.61 -13.99 -2.10
CA GLN A 34 -39.54 -13.13 -2.65
C GLN A 34 -38.18 -13.29 -1.94
N ARG A 35 -38.18 -13.76 -0.69
CA ARG A 35 -36.94 -13.94 0.11
C ARG A 35 -36.10 -15.15 -0.29
N ARG A 36 -36.59 -16.08 -1.11
CA ARG A 36 -35.87 -17.34 -1.40
C ARG A 36 -35.11 -17.37 -2.74
N ILE A 37 -35.22 -16.35 -3.60
CA ILE A 37 -34.70 -16.39 -4.98
C ILE A 37 -33.84 -15.14 -5.32
N ALA A 38 -33.19 -14.52 -4.33
CA ALA A 38 -32.07 -13.62 -4.61
C ALA A 38 -30.79 -14.45 -4.60
N LEU A 39 -30.25 -14.77 -5.78
CA LEU A 39 -28.99 -15.51 -5.90
C LEU A 39 -27.86 -14.68 -5.28
N PRO A 40 -27.31 -15.06 -4.11
CA PRO A 40 -26.29 -14.29 -3.39
C PRO A 40 -24.92 -14.30 -4.10
N GLY A 41 -24.79 -15.00 -5.23
CA GLY A 41 -23.52 -15.28 -5.87
C GLY A 41 -22.87 -14.09 -6.60
N ARG A 42 -23.64 -13.16 -7.18
CA ARG A 42 -23.04 -12.08 -8.02
C ARG A 42 -22.36 -10.98 -7.21
N GLU A 43 -22.87 -10.64 -6.03
CA GLU A 43 -22.29 -9.57 -5.18
C GLU A 43 -21.06 -10.06 -4.41
N CYS A 44 -21.08 -11.30 -3.89
CA CYS A 44 -19.90 -11.93 -3.28
C CYS A 44 -18.78 -12.18 -4.30
N LEU A 45 -19.13 -12.56 -5.54
CA LEU A 45 -18.16 -12.71 -6.62
C LEU A 45 -17.52 -11.36 -6.97
N GLY A 46 -18.30 -10.28 -7.03
CA GLY A 46 -17.79 -8.92 -7.23
C GLY A 46 -16.79 -8.50 -6.14
N GLY A 47 -17.13 -8.78 -4.87
CA GLY A 47 -16.22 -8.55 -3.73
C GLY A 47 -14.93 -9.37 -3.85
N LEU A 48 -15.02 -10.68 -4.13
CA LEU A 48 -13.84 -11.54 -4.28
C LEU A 48 -12.94 -11.09 -5.43
N VAL A 49 -13.51 -10.78 -6.59
CA VAL A 49 -12.77 -10.29 -7.76
C VAL A 49 -12.05 -8.98 -7.44
N GLN A 50 -12.69 -8.07 -6.68
CA GLN A 50 -12.06 -6.83 -6.24
C GLN A 50 -10.88 -7.06 -5.30
N HIS A 51 -10.98 -7.99 -4.35
CA HIS A 51 -9.88 -8.31 -3.43
C HIS A 51 -8.69 -8.92 -4.19
N ILE A 52 -8.96 -9.88 -5.08
CA ILE A 52 -7.93 -10.49 -5.93
C ILE A 52 -7.23 -9.42 -6.77
N PHE A 53 -8.00 -8.50 -7.36
CA PHE A 53 -7.44 -7.40 -8.13
C PHE A 53 -6.46 -6.54 -7.31
N PHE A 54 -6.82 -6.15 -6.08
CA PHE A 54 -5.92 -5.39 -5.21
C PHE A 54 -4.68 -6.18 -4.80
N TYR A 55 -4.81 -7.49 -4.54
CA TYR A 55 -3.65 -8.33 -4.24
C TYR A 55 -2.69 -8.44 -5.43
N VAL A 56 -3.22 -8.57 -6.65
CA VAL A 56 -2.40 -8.59 -7.87
C VAL A 56 -1.67 -7.26 -8.05
N LEU A 57 -2.33 -6.12 -7.84
CA LEU A 57 -1.67 -4.81 -7.91
C LEU A 57 -0.56 -4.66 -6.86
N ALA A 58 -0.80 -5.12 -5.62
CA ALA A 58 0.20 -5.10 -4.56
C ALA A 58 1.42 -5.99 -4.89
N LEU A 59 1.19 -7.17 -5.47
CA LEU A 59 2.27 -8.03 -5.98
C LEU A 59 3.04 -7.34 -7.11
N GLY A 60 2.34 -6.68 -8.04
CA GLY A 60 2.95 -5.88 -9.09
C GLY A 60 3.84 -4.75 -8.57
N ALA A 61 3.43 -4.08 -7.48
CA ALA A 61 4.26 -3.09 -6.79
C ALA A 61 5.52 -3.71 -6.17
N GLY A 62 5.44 -4.93 -5.63
CA GLY A 62 6.62 -5.66 -5.16
C GLY A 62 7.60 -5.98 -6.29
N VAL A 63 7.09 -6.46 -7.43
CA VAL A 63 7.89 -6.75 -8.62
C VAL A 63 8.59 -5.49 -9.15
N SER A 64 7.88 -4.35 -9.18
CA SER A 64 8.45 -3.09 -9.66
C SER A 64 9.61 -2.61 -8.77
N VAL A 65 9.48 -2.75 -7.45
CA VAL A 65 10.54 -2.37 -6.49
C VAL A 65 11.80 -3.21 -6.69
N VAL A 66 11.68 -4.53 -6.84
CA VAL A 66 12.84 -5.41 -7.08
C VAL A 66 13.50 -5.11 -8.41
N THR A 67 12.69 -4.91 -9.46
CA THR A 67 13.18 -4.53 -10.80
C THR A 67 13.91 -3.20 -10.76
N GLN A 68 13.38 -2.20 -10.05
CA GLN A 68 14.03 -0.91 -9.86
C GLN A 68 15.42 -1.05 -9.23
N GLN A 69 15.59 -1.90 -8.21
CA GLN A 69 16.92 -2.05 -7.59
C GLN A 69 17.92 -2.77 -8.48
N ALA A 70 17.48 -3.72 -9.32
CA ALA A 70 18.34 -4.32 -10.34
C ALA A 70 18.85 -3.26 -11.34
N LEU A 71 17.96 -2.41 -11.85
CA LEU A 71 18.32 -1.30 -12.76
C LEU A 71 19.24 -0.28 -12.09
N ASN A 72 18.98 0.06 -10.82
CA ASN A 72 19.84 0.95 -10.06
C ASN A 72 21.22 0.34 -9.81
N GLY A 73 21.32 -0.98 -9.65
CA GLY A 73 22.59 -1.69 -9.59
C GLY A 73 23.41 -1.51 -10.87
N SER A 74 22.78 -1.64 -12.05
CA SER A 74 23.42 -1.36 -13.34
C SER A 74 23.89 0.09 -13.45
N LEU A 75 23.07 1.06 -13.03
CA LEU A 75 23.46 2.47 -13.00
C LEU A 75 24.62 2.73 -12.04
N ARG A 76 24.63 2.09 -10.87
CA ARG A 76 25.73 2.22 -9.90
C ARG A 76 27.05 1.76 -10.51
N ILE A 77 27.05 0.64 -11.24
CA ILE A 77 28.24 0.11 -11.91
C ILE A 77 28.69 1.07 -13.03
N ALA A 78 27.77 1.49 -13.89
CA ALA A 78 28.07 2.36 -15.03
C ALA A 78 28.56 3.76 -14.61
N LEU A 79 28.00 4.33 -13.55
CA LEU A 79 28.30 5.69 -13.08
C LEU A 79 29.37 5.72 -11.97
N GLY A 80 29.80 4.55 -11.46
CA GLY A 80 30.74 4.44 -10.35
C GLY A 80 30.26 5.07 -9.03
N SER A 81 28.96 5.40 -8.90
CA SER A 81 28.42 6.13 -7.75
C SER A 81 26.99 5.70 -7.41
N PRO A 82 26.74 5.26 -6.16
CA PRO A 82 25.40 4.92 -5.70
C PRO A 82 24.49 6.15 -5.58
N ALA A 83 25.06 7.33 -5.29
CA ALA A 83 24.32 8.58 -5.18
C ALA A 83 23.81 9.04 -6.56
N TRP A 84 24.66 8.96 -7.60
CA TRP A 84 24.23 9.29 -8.96
C TRP A 84 23.17 8.32 -9.50
N ALA A 85 23.34 7.02 -9.24
CA ALA A 85 22.33 6.02 -9.59
C ALA A 85 20.98 6.30 -8.90
N GLY A 86 21.02 6.60 -7.60
CA GLY A 86 19.83 6.98 -6.82
C GLY A 86 19.16 8.25 -7.35
N LEU A 87 19.94 9.28 -7.69
CA LEU A 87 19.43 10.54 -8.23
C LEU A 87 18.69 10.34 -9.56
N VAL A 88 19.26 9.58 -10.50
CA VAL A 88 18.61 9.26 -11.78
C VAL A 88 17.33 8.47 -11.56
N SER A 89 17.35 7.49 -10.66
CA SER A 89 16.17 6.70 -10.28
C SER A 89 15.04 7.59 -9.72
N TYR A 90 15.39 8.50 -8.82
CA TYR A 90 14.44 9.45 -8.21
C TYR A 90 13.90 10.47 -9.20
N ALA A 91 14.74 10.95 -10.13
CA ALA A 91 14.29 11.83 -11.20
C ALA A 91 13.23 11.13 -12.08
N GLY A 92 13.44 9.86 -12.42
CA GLY A 92 12.46 9.03 -13.12
C GLY A 92 11.16 8.89 -12.34
N GLY A 93 11.23 8.56 -11.04
CA GLY A 93 10.05 8.45 -10.18
C GLY A 93 9.27 9.77 -10.03
N LEU A 94 9.98 10.90 -9.90
CA LEU A 94 9.38 12.23 -9.89
C LEU A 94 8.62 12.51 -11.19
N LEU A 95 9.24 12.22 -12.34
CA LEU A 95 8.60 12.38 -13.64
C LEU A 95 7.36 11.49 -13.76
N THR A 96 7.42 10.24 -13.30
CA THR A 96 6.25 9.35 -13.28
C THR A 96 5.11 9.93 -12.46
N MET A 97 5.38 10.50 -11.28
CA MET A 97 4.34 11.13 -10.45
C MET A 97 3.77 12.40 -11.08
N ILE A 98 4.59 13.22 -11.74
CA ILE A 98 4.12 14.40 -12.49
C ILE A 98 3.15 13.96 -13.60
N VAL A 99 3.53 12.94 -14.38
CA VAL A 99 2.68 12.38 -15.44
C VAL A 99 1.38 11.82 -14.86
N ALA A 100 1.44 11.10 -13.74
CA ALA A 100 0.25 10.56 -13.08
C ALA A 100 -0.73 11.65 -12.64
N VAL A 101 -0.25 12.73 -12.02
CA VAL A 101 -1.09 13.88 -11.60
C VAL A 101 -1.78 14.50 -12.81
N ILE A 102 -1.05 14.70 -13.92
CA ILE A 102 -1.60 15.27 -15.16
C ILE A 102 -2.63 14.32 -15.78
N ALA A 103 -2.30 13.03 -15.90
CA ALA A 103 -3.15 12.01 -16.51
C ALA A 103 -4.46 11.77 -15.74
N LEU A 104 -4.42 11.89 -14.42
CA LEU A 104 -5.60 11.79 -13.56
C LEU A 104 -6.43 13.08 -13.52
N GLY A 105 -5.94 14.18 -14.12
CA GLY A 105 -6.63 15.47 -14.10
C GLY A 105 -6.69 16.11 -12.71
N GLU A 106 -5.76 15.75 -11.83
CA GLU A 106 -5.71 16.23 -10.45
C GLU A 106 -5.36 17.72 -10.43
N ARG A 107 -6.10 18.49 -9.62
CA ARG A 107 -5.86 19.93 -9.49
C ARG A 107 -4.78 20.19 -8.46
N VAL A 108 -3.97 21.21 -8.69
CA VAL A 108 -2.99 21.67 -7.68
C VAL A 108 -3.74 22.06 -6.40
N PRO A 109 -3.35 21.51 -5.23
CA PRO A 109 -3.98 21.85 -3.96
C PRO A 109 -3.92 23.34 -3.64
N SER A 110 -4.92 23.86 -2.92
CA SER A 110 -4.91 25.26 -2.50
C SER A 110 -3.77 25.54 -1.51
N ARG A 111 -3.26 26.78 -1.48
CA ARG A 111 -2.22 27.20 -0.52
C ARG A 111 -2.63 26.93 0.94
N LYS A 112 -3.92 27.13 1.25
CA LYS A 112 -4.47 26.84 2.58
C LYS A 112 -4.36 25.35 2.90
N THR A 113 -4.78 24.49 1.96
CA THR A 113 -4.68 23.04 2.12
C THR A 113 -3.24 22.60 2.36
N MET A 114 -2.28 23.14 1.62
CA MET A 114 -0.86 22.81 1.83
C MET A 114 -0.35 23.29 3.19
N ALA A 115 -0.76 24.46 3.67
CA ALA A 115 -0.37 24.99 4.97
C ALA A 115 -0.97 24.21 6.16
N ASP A 116 -2.13 23.60 5.98
CA ASP A 116 -2.80 22.78 7.00
C ASP A 116 -2.16 21.38 7.15
N VAL A 117 -1.29 20.96 6.21
CA VAL A 117 -0.59 19.66 6.28
C VAL A 117 0.53 19.72 7.33
N PRO A 118 0.62 18.76 8.27
CA PRO A 118 1.70 18.72 9.24
C PRO A 118 3.09 18.71 8.58
N TRP A 119 4.04 19.48 9.11
CA TRP A 119 5.36 19.69 8.50
C TRP A 119 6.12 18.37 8.22
N TYR A 120 5.95 17.37 9.08
CA TYR A 120 6.60 16.06 8.93
C TYR A 120 6.05 15.23 7.75
N ALA A 121 4.84 15.50 7.26
CA ALA A 121 4.29 14.75 6.13
C ALA A 121 5.07 15.05 4.84
N TRP A 122 5.68 16.24 4.75
CA TRP A 122 6.53 16.65 3.63
C TRP A 122 7.88 15.93 3.59
N SER A 123 8.29 15.27 4.68
CA SER A 123 9.58 14.56 4.74
C SER A 123 9.51 13.15 4.14
N GLY A 124 8.37 12.69 3.64
CA GLY A 124 8.22 11.34 3.08
C GLY A 124 9.25 11.00 2.00
N GLY A 125 9.58 11.97 1.14
CA GLY A 125 10.60 11.81 0.09
C GLY A 125 12.01 11.53 0.62
N VAL A 126 12.34 12.01 1.84
CA VAL A 126 13.64 11.76 2.48
C VAL A 126 13.79 10.28 2.83
N PHE A 127 12.75 9.67 3.40
CA PHE A 127 12.77 8.25 3.76
C PHE A 127 12.86 7.35 2.53
N GLY A 128 12.16 7.71 1.45
CA GLY A 128 12.32 7.02 0.18
C GLY A 128 13.74 7.16 -0.39
N GLY A 129 14.32 8.36 -0.34
CA GLY A 129 15.68 8.62 -0.83
C GLY A 129 16.72 7.80 -0.07
N ALA A 130 16.59 7.76 1.26
CA ALA A 130 17.40 6.91 2.13
C ALA A 130 17.24 5.43 1.77
N PHE A 131 16.00 4.95 1.56
CA PHE A 131 15.73 3.58 1.15
C PHE A 131 16.47 3.20 -0.14
N ILE A 132 16.35 4.01 -1.20
CA ILE A 132 17.02 3.70 -2.47
C ILE A 132 18.54 3.75 -2.32
N LEU A 133 19.09 4.75 -1.64
CA LEU A 133 20.53 4.85 -1.44
C LEU A 133 21.06 3.62 -0.69
N LEU A 134 20.42 3.23 0.41
CA LEU A 134 20.79 2.04 1.19
C LEU A 134 20.60 0.75 0.38
N ALA A 135 19.51 0.62 -0.36
CA ALA A 135 19.28 -0.56 -1.20
C ALA A 135 20.37 -0.69 -2.28
N ILE A 136 20.71 0.40 -2.97
CA ILE A 136 21.79 0.41 -3.97
C ILE A 136 23.13 0.05 -3.33
N LEU A 137 23.42 0.57 -2.13
CA LEU A 137 24.66 0.33 -1.41
C LEU A 137 24.81 -1.13 -0.97
N LEU A 138 23.74 -1.70 -0.42
CA LEU A 138 23.74 -3.00 0.25
C LEU A 138 23.46 -4.17 -0.69
N LEU A 139 22.80 -3.94 -1.83
CA LEU A 139 22.41 -4.99 -2.79
C LEU A 139 23.59 -5.87 -3.23
N PRO A 140 24.77 -5.34 -3.60
CA PRO A 140 25.89 -6.20 -4.02
C PRO A 140 26.46 -7.06 -2.90
N SER A 141 26.35 -6.62 -1.64
CA SER A 141 26.92 -7.31 -0.48
C SER A 141 25.98 -8.37 0.09
N LEU A 142 24.66 -8.14 0.02
CA LEU A 142 23.66 -9.03 0.60
C LEU A 142 22.97 -9.93 -0.43
N GLY A 143 23.01 -9.56 -1.71
CA GLY A 143 22.15 -10.15 -2.74
C GLY A 143 20.69 -9.66 -2.63
N ALA A 144 19.93 -9.83 -3.70
CA ALA A 144 18.55 -9.32 -3.78
C ALA A 144 17.62 -9.99 -2.76
N ALA A 145 17.64 -11.33 -2.68
CA ALA A 145 16.73 -12.09 -1.82
C ALA A 145 16.89 -11.69 -0.34
N THR A 146 18.11 -11.73 0.19
CA THR A 146 18.41 -11.37 1.59
C THR A 146 18.11 -9.91 1.88
N LEU A 147 18.52 -8.98 0.99
CA LEU A 147 18.25 -7.56 1.18
C LEU A 147 16.75 -7.28 1.31
N PHE A 148 15.95 -7.77 0.37
CA PHE A 148 14.52 -7.48 0.38
C PHE A 148 13.76 -8.22 1.47
N ALA A 149 14.19 -9.42 1.86
CA ALA A 149 13.65 -10.10 3.03
C ALA A 149 13.85 -9.23 4.30
N LEU A 150 15.06 -8.69 4.50
CA LEU A 150 15.36 -7.77 5.61
C LEU A 150 14.58 -6.45 5.53
N VAL A 151 14.46 -5.87 4.34
CA VAL A 151 13.66 -4.65 4.12
C VAL A 151 12.20 -4.88 4.49
N ILE A 152 11.59 -5.96 4.01
CA ILE A 152 10.19 -6.30 4.30
C ILE A 152 10.02 -6.55 5.81
N ALA A 153 10.98 -7.21 6.45
CA ALA A 153 10.97 -7.40 7.91
C ALA A 153 10.96 -6.06 8.66
N GLY A 154 11.87 -5.15 8.30
CA GLY A 154 11.92 -3.81 8.88
C GLY A 154 10.64 -3.01 8.64
N GLN A 155 10.05 -3.11 7.44
CA GLN A 155 8.78 -2.46 7.10
C GLN A 155 7.63 -2.98 7.97
N VAL A 156 7.52 -4.30 8.17
CA VAL A 156 6.47 -4.89 9.01
C VAL A 156 6.66 -4.52 10.48
N LEU A 157 7.88 -4.58 11.00
CA LEU A 157 8.18 -4.17 12.38
C LEU A 157 7.87 -2.69 12.62
N ALA A 158 8.25 -1.82 11.68
CA ALA A 158 7.93 -0.40 11.72
C ALA A 158 6.41 -0.17 11.65
N ALA A 159 5.70 -0.82 10.72
CA ALA A 159 4.25 -0.69 10.58
C ALA A 159 3.51 -1.10 11.86
N VAL A 160 3.86 -2.25 12.45
CA VAL A 160 3.26 -2.71 13.71
C VAL A 160 3.52 -1.72 14.85
N THR A 161 4.72 -1.16 14.93
CA THR A 161 5.10 -0.18 15.96
C THR A 161 4.33 1.14 15.78
N LEU A 162 4.30 1.68 14.56
CA LEU A 162 3.62 2.94 14.25
C LEU A 162 2.11 2.82 14.46
N ASP A 163 1.51 1.70 14.06
CA ASP A 163 0.10 1.39 14.30
C ASP A 163 -0.21 1.29 15.78
N HIS A 164 0.66 0.68 16.59
CA HIS A 164 0.43 0.52 18.01
C HIS A 164 0.34 1.86 18.73
N PHE A 165 1.23 2.79 18.39
CA PHE A 165 1.27 4.13 18.97
C PHE A 165 0.34 5.15 18.28
N GLY A 166 -0.31 4.77 17.17
CA GLY A 166 -1.10 5.72 16.36
C GLY A 166 -0.25 6.87 15.79
N ALA A 167 1.02 6.60 15.51
CA ALA A 167 1.96 7.61 15.06
C ALA A 167 1.48 8.28 13.76
N PHE A 168 1.83 9.56 13.56
CA PHE A 168 1.47 10.33 12.36
C PHE A 168 -0.05 10.45 12.06
N GLY A 169 -0.91 10.25 13.07
CA GLY A 169 -2.36 10.31 12.90
C GLY A 169 -2.98 8.99 12.42
N LEU A 170 -2.22 7.89 12.46
CA LEU A 170 -2.75 6.54 12.25
C LEU A 170 -3.77 6.20 13.34
N THR A 171 -4.78 5.41 12.97
CA THR A 171 -5.73 4.86 13.96
C THR A 171 -5.01 3.81 14.79
N PRO A 172 -4.93 3.96 16.13
CA PRO A 172 -4.21 3.00 16.96
C PRO A 172 -4.79 1.60 16.81
N HIS A 173 -3.94 0.64 16.46
CA HIS A 173 -4.28 -0.77 16.44
C HIS A 173 -3.47 -1.52 17.50
N PRO A 174 -4.11 -2.09 18.54
CA PRO A 174 -3.41 -2.81 19.58
C PRO A 174 -2.53 -3.92 19.01
N LEU A 175 -1.36 -4.10 19.63
CA LEU A 175 -0.49 -5.24 19.36
C LEU A 175 -1.25 -6.53 19.72
N SER A 176 -1.54 -7.35 18.72
CA SER A 176 -2.12 -8.68 18.92
C SER A 176 -1.03 -9.75 18.87
N ALA A 177 -1.24 -10.86 19.58
CA ALA A 177 -0.35 -12.01 19.54
C ALA A 177 -0.13 -12.53 18.11
N ALA A 178 -1.15 -12.46 17.25
CA ALA A 178 -1.05 -12.85 15.84
C ALA A 178 -0.09 -11.95 15.03
N ARG A 179 -0.10 -10.62 15.25
CA ARG A 179 0.83 -9.69 14.57
C ARG A 179 2.28 -9.92 15.02
N LEU A 180 2.47 -10.17 16.31
CA LEU A 180 3.78 -10.54 16.87
C LEU A 180 4.28 -11.87 16.29
N ALA A 181 3.44 -12.90 16.26
CA ALA A 181 3.77 -14.18 15.67
C ALA A 181 4.12 -14.06 14.18
N GLY A 182 3.35 -13.28 13.42
CA GLY A 182 3.64 -12.99 12.01
C GLY A 182 4.99 -12.30 11.82
N ALA A 183 5.32 -11.32 12.67
CA ALA A 183 6.63 -10.66 12.63
C ALA A 183 7.78 -11.64 12.93
N VAL A 184 7.63 -12.52 13.93
CA VAL A 184 8.63 -13.56 14.25
C VAL A 184 8.82 -14.52 13.09
N LEU A 185 7.72 -14.99 12.47
CA LEU A 185 7.78 -15.88 11.29
C LEU A 185 8.48 -15.21 10.11
N LEU A 186 8.29 -13.91 9.92
CA LEU A 186 8.95 -13.15 8.87
C LEU A 186 10.46 -13.10 9.12
N ILE A 187 10.89 -12.82 10.35
CA ILE A 187 12.31 -12.87 10.74
C ILE A 187 12.89 -14.27 10.56
N ALA A 188 12.17 -15.32 10.94
CA ALA A 188 12.60 -16.70 10.69
C ALA A 188 12.75 -16.99 9.19
N GLY A 189 11.84 -16.47 8.36
CA GLY A 189 11.92 -16.54 6.90
C GLY A 189 13.17 -15.83 6.36
N VAL A 190 13.54 -14.67 6.90
CA VAL A 190 14.80 -13.98 6.54
C VAL A 190 16.01 -14.85 6.83
N VAL A 191 16.06 -15.49 8.01
CA VAL A 191 17.17 -16.38 8.39
C VAL A 191 17.30 -17.54 7.40
N LEU A 192 16.18 -18.14 7.01
CA LEU A 192 16.17 -19.25 6.07
C LEU A 192 16.56 -18.85 4.63
N ILE A 193 16.22 -17.63 4.20
CA ILE A 193 16.57 -17.10 2.86
C ILE A 193 18.07 -16.78 2.75
N ARG A 194 18.72 -16.49 3.88
CA ARG A 194 20.12 -16.02 3.92
C ARG A 194 21.15 -17.12 3.60
N GLU A 195 20.75 -18.38 3.52
CA GLU A 195 21.62 -19.53 3.22
C GLU A 195 22.24 -19.48 1.81
#